data_AF-A0A6N8GCP4-F1
#
_entry.id   AF-A0A6N8GCP4-F1
#
_cell.length_a   1.000
_cell.length_b   1.000
_cell.length_c   1.000
_cell.angle_alpha   90.00
_cell.angle_beta   90.00
_cell.angle_gamma   90.00
#
_symmetry.space_group_name_H-M   'P 1'
#
loop_
_entity.id
_entity.type
_entity.pdbx_description
1 polymer ?
#
loop_
_entity_poly.entity_id
_entity_poly.type
_entity_poly.pdbx_seq_one_letter_code
_entity_poly.pdbx_strand_id
1 'polypeptide(L)'
;MHIRTALTGAVLALAAAGCAGEAAEPGTGGSGPTPAASSSAAHHGHGLREATGGEPPAVALEATKDPSAGWNVHLDVERYAFTPGRVGGRPRQGEGHAHLYVDGEKIARVYGPWHHVPASAVGQGEHTLSVRLSANDHSTWAVGGEPISDSTAITGGGPAGDAAAAPAPEADTTLEITLDDGAVSPEPGRVEAALGDRVRITVRSDTTETVHLHGYDIERSVAPGQPAVLEFTAETSGLFELEAHESGTLLTQIAVR
;
A
#
# COMPACT_ATOMS: atom_id res chain seq x y z
N MET A 1 22.29 5.75 -38.75
CA MET A 1 21.88 4.76 -39.77
C MET A 1 20.56 4.19 -39.30
N HIS A 2 19.47 4.53 -39.99
CA HIS A 2 18.09 4.21 -39.60
C HIS A 2 17.73 2.82 -40.10
N ILE A 3 17.13 1.96 -39.27
CA ILE A 3 16.25 0.89 -39.76
C ILE A 3 14.98 0.90 -38.90
N ARG A 4 13.92 1.39 -39.54
CA ARG A 4 12.52 1.28 -39.12
C ARG A 4 12.01 -0.08 -39.56
N THR A 5 11.31 -0.79 -38.68
CA THR A 5 10.47 -1.92 -39.09
C THR A 5 9.05 -1.61 -38.67
N ALA A 6 8.19 -1.38 -39.67
CA ALA A 6 6.75 -1.27 -39.55
C ALA A 6 6.13 -2.60 -39.97
N LEU A 7 5.05 -3.02 -39.32
CA LEU A 7 4.11 -4.00 -39.89
C LEU A 7 2.67 -3.56 -39.62
N THR A 8 2.03 -3.17 -40.72
CA THR A 8 0.61 -3.17 -41.10
C THR A 8 -0.12 -4.43 -40.58
N GLY A 9 -1.41 -4.51 -40.21
CA GLY A 9 -2.59 -3.66 -40.30
C GLY A 9 -3.82 -4.60 -40.33
N ALA A 10 -4.98 -4.18 -39.82
CA ALA A 10 -6.28 -4.75 -40.20
C ALA A 10 -7.39 -3.75 -39.83
N VAL A 11 -8.00 -3.17 -40.86
CA VAL A 11 -9.23 -2.39 -40.80
C VAL A 11 -10.39 -3.35 -41.06
N LEU A 12 -11.43 -3.32 -40.21
CA LEU A 12 -12.74 -3.86 -40.57
C LEU A 12 -13.76 -2.73 -40.44
N ALA A 13 -14.26 -2.29 -41.59
CA ALA A 13 -15.37 -1.36 -41.72
C ALA A 13 -16.64 -2.15 -42.02
N LEU A 14 -17.76 -1.80 -41.38
CA LEU A 14 -19.10 -2.12 -41.85
C LEU A 14 -19.95 -0.83 -41.79
N ALA A 15 -20.38 -0.39 -42.97
CA ALA A 15 -21.37 0.65 -43.24
C ALA A 15 -22.78 0.00 -43.34
N ALA A 16 -23.96 0.63 -43.36
CA ALA A 16 -24.56 1.91 -42.96
C ALA A 16 -26.08 1.81 -43.32
N ALA A 17 -26.88 2.83 -42.95
CA ALA A 17 -28.29 3.14 -43.31
C ALA A 17 -29.38 2.49 -42.42
N GLY A 18 -30.37 3.17 -41.82
CA GLY A 18 -31.24 4.32 -42.19
C GLY A 18 -32.69 3.78 -42.26
N CYS A 19 -33.79 4.34 -41.75
CA CYS A 19 -34.33 5.71 -41.67
C CYS A 19 -35.47 5.86 -40.63
N ALA A 20 -35.59 7.08 -40.10
CA ALA A 20 -36.76 7.94 -39.78
C ALA A 20 -38.11 7.40 -39.21
N GLY A 21 -38.63 8.11 -38.20
CA GLY A 21 -40.05 8.16 -37.80
C GLY A 21 -40.30 9.10 -36.61
N GLU A 22 -41.33 9.94 -36.69
CA GLU A 22 -41.55 11.24 -36.02
C GLU A 22 -42.46 11.19 -34.76
N ALA A 23 -42.49 12.31 -34.02
CA ALA A 23 -43.57 12.87 -33.17
C ALA A 23 -43.47 12.76 -31.63
N ALA A 24 -43.98 13.83 -31.00
CA ALA A 24 -43.73 14.31 -29.64
C ALA A 24 -44.92 14.12 -28.67
N GLU A 25 -44.60 13.81 -27.39
CA GLU A 25 -45.24 14.12 -26.09
C GLU A 25 -46.76 13.85 -25.82
N PRO A 26 -47.26 13.83 -24.55
CA PRO A 26 -46.65 13.55 -23.23
C PRO A 26 -47.46 12.50 -22.41
N GLY A 27 -46.84 11.91 -21.37
CA GLY A 27 -47.52 10.98 -20.47
C GLY A 27 -46.93 10.95 -19.06
N THR A 28 -47.65 11.56 -18.13
CA THR A 28 -47.41 11.55 -16.68
C THR A 28 -47.53 10.16 -16.05
N GLY A 29 -46.64 9.83 -15.12
CA GLY A 29 -46.96 8.98 -13.96
C GLY A 29 -46.08 7.74 -13.75
N GLY A 30 -45.46 7.67 -12.56
CA GLY A 30 -45.15 6.40 -11.90
C GLY A 30 -43.67 6.03 -11.76
N SER A 31 -42.94 6.67 -10.84
CA SER A 31 -41.69 6.10 -10.31
C SER A 31 -42.02 5.05 -9.25
N GLY A 32 -42.02 3.77 -9.65
CA GLY A 32 -41.83 2.65 -8.75
C GLY A 32 -40.33 2.42 -8.46
N PRO A 33 -39.96 1.78 -7.34
CA PRO A 33 -38.57 1.63 -6.94
C PRO A 33 -37.92 0.49 -7.73
N THR A 34 -36.83 0.78 -8.44
CA THR A 34 -35.92 -0.24 -8.97
C THR A 34 -34.78 -0.53 -8.00
N PRO A 35 -34.28 -1.77 -7.97
CA PRO A 35 -33.53 -2.32 -6.85
C PRO A 35 -32.07 -1.87 -6.84
N ALA A 36 -31.51 -1.92 -5.62
CA ALA A 36 -30.12 -1.67 -5.31
C ALA A 36 -29.15 -2.44 -6.22
N ALA A 37 -28.31 -1.70 -6.95
CA ALA A 37 -27.03 -2.20 -7.38
C ALA A 37 -26.09 -2.19 -6.16
N SER A 38 -25.81 -3.38 -5.63
CA SER A 38 -24.77 -3.61 -4.65
C SER A 38 -23.43 -3.08 -5.17
N SER A 39 -22.96 -1.96 -4.64
CA SER A 39 -21.55 -1.60 -4.72
C SER A 39 -20.85 -2.22 -3.53
N SER A 40 -20.03 -3.22 -3.86
CA SER A 40 -19.07 -3.88 -2.99
C SER A 40 -18.21 -2.86 -2.22
N ALA A 41 -18.14 -3.08 -0.90
CA ALA A 41 -17.08 -2.66 0.02
C ALA A 41 -16.55 -1.23 -0.12
N ALA A 42 -17.02 -0.37 0.80
CA ALA A 42 -16.38 0.89 1.13
C ALA A 42 -14.93 0.65 1.58
N HIS A 43 -13.96 1.04 0.76
CA HIS A 43 -12.57 1.26 1.18
C HIS A 43 -12.13 2.65 0.69
N HIS A 44 -11.43 3.38 1.56
CA HIS A 44 -11.13 4.81 1.57
C HIS A 44 -10.40 5.38 0.31
N GLY A 45 -11.06 5.37 -0.86
CA GLY A 45 -10.55 5.96 -2.09
C GLY A 45 -11.34 7.22 -2.49
N HIS A 46 -10.67 8.35 -2.58
CA HIS A 46 -11.21 9.50 -3.30
C HIS A 46 -11.33 9.09 -4.79
N GLY A 47 -12.42 9.46 -5.45
CA GLY A 47 -12.81 8.96 -6.78
C GLY A 47 -11.78 9.12 -7.90
N LEU A 48 -12.09 8.61 -9.09
CA LEU A 48 -11.21 8.70 -10.27
C LEU A 48 -11.02 10.14 -10.73
N ARG A 49 -9.83 10.43 -11.25
CA ARG A 49 -9.42 11.71 -11.83
C ARG A 49 -8.80 11.50 -13.19
N GLU A 50 -9.49 11.96 -14.22
CA GLU A 50 -8.96 11.93 -15.59
C GLU A 50 -7.68 12.76 -15.72
N ALA A 51 -6.64 12.14 -16.28
CA ALA A 51 -5.46 12.83 -16.74
C ALA A 51 -5.82 13.72 -17.93
N THR A 52 -5.36 14.97 -17.90
CA THR A 52 -5.64 15.97 -18.93
C THR A 52 -4.33 16.52 -19.50
N GLY A 53 -4.36 17.06 -20.72
CA GLY A 53 -3.26 17.87 -21.24
C GLY A 53 -2.13 17.13 -21.95
N GLY A 54 -2.46 16.17 -22.82
CA GLY A 54 -1.49 15.47 -23.67
C GLY A 54 -1.36 13.99 -23.31
N GLU A 55 -0.18 13.42 -23.48
CA GLU A 55 0.08 12.02 -23.15
C GLU A 55 -0.01 11.80 -21.63
N PRO A 56 -0.78 10.79 -21.16
CA PRO A 56 -1.08 10.64 -19.75
C PRO A 56 0.13 10.12 -18.95
N PRO A 57 0.14 10.31 -17.61
CA PRO A 57 1.07 9.61 -16.74
C PRO A 57 1.00 8.09 -16.96
N ALA A 58 2.10 7.39 -16.72
CA ALA A 58 2.14 5.93 -16.74
C ALA A 58 3.01 5.40 -15.60
N VAL A 59 2.79 4.14 -15.24
CA VAL A 59 3.61 3.41 -14.27
C VAL A 59 3.81 1.98 -14.76
N ALA A 60 5.02 1.46 -14.57
CA ALA A 60 5.32 0.04 -14.62
C ALA A 60 5.80 -0.42 -13.24
N LEU A 61 5.36 -1.59 -12.81
CA LEU A 61 5.64 -2.19 -11.52
C LEU A 61 6.55 -3.40 -11.67
N GLU A 62 7.74 -3.32 -11.10
CA GLU A 62 8.65 -4.46 -10.99
C GLU A 62 8.82 -4.86 -9.53
N ALA A 63 8.69 -6.15 -9.24
CA ALA A 63 8.93 -6.70 -7.92
C ALA A 63 10.03 -7.75 -7.99
N THR A 64 11.13 -7.50 -7.28
CA THR A 64 12.23 -8.46 -7.15
C THR A 64 12.20 -9.04 -5.74
N LYS A 65 12.19 -10.37 -5.62
CA LYS A 65 12.25 -11.03 -4.31
C LYS A 65 13.53 -10.59 -3.59
N ASP A 66 13.37 -10.03 -2.39
CA ASP A 66 14.49 -9.80 -1.49
C ASP A 66 14.87 -11.16 -0.86
N PRO A 67 16.13 -11.61 -0.97
CA PRO A 67 16.56 -12.91 -0.43
C PRO A 67 16.38 -13.07 1.07
N SER A 68 16.25 -11.97 1.82
CA SER A 68 16.19 -11.96 3.27
C SER A 68 14.85 -11.52 3.82
N ALA A 69 14.14 -10.58 3.17
CA ALA A 69 13.08 -9.84 3.89
C ALA A 69 11.79 -9.48 3.14
N GLY A 70 11.50 -10.00 1.95
CA GLY A 70 10.26 -9.64 1.24
C GLY A 70 10.47 -9.41 -0.23
N TRP A 71 10.12 -8.21 -0.72
CA TRP A 71 10.30 -7.80 -2.11
C TRP A 71 10.78 -6.35 -2.18
N ASN A 72 11.78 -6.12 -3.01
CA ASN A 72 12.16 -4.79 -3.46
C ASN A 72 11.31 -4.44 -4.68
N VAL A 73 10.49 -3.41 -4.53
CA VAL A 73 9.55 -2.94 -5.54
C VAL A 73 10.10 -1.67 -6.17
N HIS A 74 10.17 -1.67 -7.50
CA HIS A 74 10.52 -0.51 -8.31
C HIS A 74 9.32 -0.05 -9.14
N LEU A 75 9.08 1.25 -9.13
CA LEU A 75 8.07 1.93 -9.92
C LEU A 75 8.79 2.77 -10.98
N ASP A 76 8.74 2.32 -12.22
CA ASP A 76 9.13 3.15 -13.36
C ASP A 76 7.93 4.02 -13.73
N VAL A 77 8.07 5.34 -13.59
CA VAL A 77 6.98 6.29 -13.82
C VAL A 77 7.32 7.25 -14.94
N GLU A 78 6.36 7.47 -15.84
CA GLU A 78 6.48 8.42 -16.92
C GLU A 78 5.50 9.57 -16.73
N ARG A 79 5.96 10.80 -17.02
CA ARG A 79 5.13 12.03 -16.96
C ARG A 79 4.41 12.18 -15.60
N TYR A 80 5.07 11.68 -14.57
CA TYR A 80 4.59 11.68 -13.20
C TYR A 80 5.72 12.08 -12.25
N ALA A 81 5.44 12.95 -11.28
CA ALA A 81 6.37 13.36 -10.26
C ALA A 81 5.82 13.01 -8.87
N PHE A 82 6.64 12.31 -8.07
CA PHE A 82 6.35 12.12 -6.66
C PHE A 82 6.51 13.44 -5.90
N THR A 83 5.46 13.88 -5.21
CA THR A 83 5.44 15.16 -4.48
C THR A 83 4.98 14.96 -3.03
N PRO A 84 5.73 14.22 -2.19
CA PRO A 84 5.32 13.89 -0.82
C PRO A 84 4.99 15.14 0.03
N GLY A 85 5.77 16.22 -0.11
CA GLY A 85 5.53 17.48 0.61
C GLY A 85 4.25 18.24 0.21
N ARG A 86 3.45 17.72 -0.73
CA ARG A 86 2.19 18.34 -1.20
C ARG A 86 0.95 17.47 -0.95
N VAL A 87 1.11 16.29 -0.38
CA VAL A 87 0.02 15.35 -0.11
C VAL A 87 -1.01 16.00 0.83
N GLY A 88 -2.30 15.73 0.58
CA GLY A 88 -3.44 16.44 1.18
C GLY A 88 -3.81 17.75 0.50
N GLY A 89 -2.98 18.25 -0.41
CA GLY A 89 -3.19 19.50 -1.12
C GLY A 89 -3.95 19.37 -2.44
N ARG A 90 -4.23 20.53 -3.08
CA ARG A 90 -4.90 20.58 -4.40
C ARG A 90 -4.09 19.82 -5.47
N PRO A 91 -4.73 18.97 -6.29
CA PRO A 91 -4.07 18.16 -7.31
C PRO A 91 -3.49 19.03 -8.43
N ARG A 92 -2.38 18.57 -9.00
CA ARG A 92 -1.76 19.09 -10.22
C ARG A 92 -1.50 17.94 -11.17
N GLN A 93 -1.69 18.17 -12.46
CA GLN A 93 -1.53 17.14 -13.49
C GLN A 93 -0.17 16.42 -13.37
N GLY A 94 -0.18 15.09 -13.34
CA GLY A 94 1.05 14.29 -13.29
C GLY A 94 1.85 14.44 -11.99
N GLU A 95 1.22 14.79 -10.87
CA GLU A 95 1.90 14.86 -9.57
C GLU A 95 1.14 14.05 -8.50
N GLY A 96 1.86 13.50 -7.53
CA GLY A 96 1.26 12.93 -6.32
C GLY A 96 2.10 11.87 -5.60
N HIS A 97 1.45 10.77 -5.23
CA HIS A 97 2.04 9.57 -4.63
C HIS A 97 1.39 8.31 -5.21
N ALA A 98 2.00 7.15 -5.01
CA ALA A 98 1.43 5.87 -5.41
C ALA A 98 0.83 5.12 -4.20
N HIS A 99 -0.10 4.21 -4.47
CA HIS A 99 -0.59 3.23 -3.49
C HIS A 99 -0.25 1.83 -3.97
N LEU A 100 0.27 1.00 -3.07
CA LEU A 100 0.49 -0.42 -3.32
C LEU A 100 -0.61 -1.25 -2.67
N TYR A 101 -0.95 -2.34 -3.33
CA TYR A 101 -1.97 -3.28 -2.90
C TYR A 101 -1.49 -4.72 -3.09
N VAL A 102 -1.88 -5.60 -2.18
CA VAL A 102 -1.77 -7.06 -2.33
C VAL A 102 -3.18 -7.60 -2.44
N ASP A 103 -3.49 -8.27 -3.55
CA ASP A 103 -4.83 -8.81 -3.86
C ASP A 103 -5.97 -7.78 -3.74
N GLY A 104 -5.65 -6.51 -4.03
CA GLY A 104 -6.59 -5.39 -3.95
C GLY A 104 -6.72 -4.76 -2.56
N GLU A 105 -6.10 -5.33 -1.52
CA GLU A 105 -6.00 -4.71 -0.21
C GLU A 105 -4.81 -3.75 -0.17
N LYS A 106 -5.04 -2.51 0.27
CA LYS A 106 -4.00 -1.47 0.28
C LYS A 106 -3.00 -1.75 1.40
N ILE A 107 -1.73 -1.90 1.03
CA ILE A 107 -0.66 -2.20 1.99
C ILE A 107 0.26 -1.00 2.26
N ALA A 108 0.37 -0.06 1.31
CA ALA A 108 1.29 1.06 1.46
C ALA A 108 0.90 2.28 0.63
N ARG A 109 1.45 3.42 1.07
CA ARG A 109 1.58 4.64 0.28
C ARG A 109 3.05 4.84 -0.03
N VAL A 110 3.35 5.13 -1.29
CA VAL A 110 4.71 5.18 -1.83
C VAL A 110 5.01 6.57 -2.37
N TYR A 111 6.14 7.12 -1.94
CA TYR A 111 6.55 8.51 -2.20
C TYR A 111 7.77 8.65 -3.11
N GLY A 112 8.20 7.55 -3.72
CA GLY A 112 9.35 7.53 -4.60
C GLY A 112 9.36 6.26 -5.46
N PRO A 113 10.38 6.10 -6.31
CA PRO A 113 10.46 4.99 -7.25
C PRO A 113 10.72 3.64 -6.57
N TRP A 114 11.31 3.61 -5.36
CA TRP A 114 11.63 2.37 -4.65
C TRP A 114 10.81 2.23 -3.37
N HIS A 115 10.33 1.01 -3.11
CA HIS A 115 9.66 0.65 -1.87
C HIS A 115 9.95 -0.80 -1.50
N HIS A 116 10.11 -1.11 -0.22
CA HIS A 116 10.26 -2.49 0.25
C HIS A 116 8.93 -3.00 0.80
N VAL A 117 8.42 -4.09 0.22
CA VAL A 117 7.24 -4.79 0.71
C VAL A 117 7.70 -5.94 1.61
N PRO A 118 7.40 -5.91 2.93
CA PRO A 118 7.85 -6.95 3.84
C PRO A 118 7.17 -8.28 3.54
N ALA A 119 7.87 -9.39 3.82
CA ALA A 119 7.32 -10.73 3.67
C ALA A 119 5.96 -10.93 4.37
N SER A 120 5.77 -10.30 5.53
CA SER A 120 4.52 -10.36 6.31
C SER A 120 3.32 -9.68 5.66
N ALA A 121 3.54 -8.79 4.69
CA ALA A 121 2.47 -8.13 3.94
C ALA A 121 1.91 -9.00 2.81
N VAL A 122 2.49 -10.18 2.57
CA VAL A 122 2.12 -11.09 1.49
C VAL A 122 1.91 -12.46 2.10
N GLY A 123 0.67 -12.97 1.99
CA GLY A 123 0.32 -14.29 2.51
C GLY A 123 1.14 -15.43 1.90
N GLN A 124 0.92 -16.64 2.38
CA GLN A 124 1.48 -17.81 1.71
C GLN A 124 0.76 -18.07 0.38
N GLY A 125 1.52 -18.37 -0.68
CA GLY A 125 0.99 -18.67 -2.00
C GLY A 125 1.23 -17.55 -3.02
N GLU A 126 0.57 -17.67 -4.16
CA GLU A 126 0.61 -16.66 -5.22
C GLU A 126 -0.33 -15.50 -4.88
N HIS A 127 0.17 -14.29 -5.04
CA HIS A 127 -0.53 -13.03 -4.79
C HIS A 127 -0.29 -12.07 -5.95
N THR A 128 -1.20 -11.11 -6.11
CA THR A 128 -1.03 -10.02 -7.07
C THR A 128 -0.62 -8.76 -6.33
N LEU A 129 0.60 -8.28 -6.57
CA LEU A 129 0.99 -6.93 -6.17
C LEU A 129 0.54 -5.96 -7.25
N SER A 130 -0.15 -4.89 -6.86
CA SER A 130 -0.56 -3.84 -7.79
C SER A 130 -0.25 -2.46 -7.27
N VAL A 131 -0.09 -1.51 -8.19
CA VAL A 131 0.17 -0.10 -7.92
C VAL A 131 -0.90 0.77 -8.56
N ARG A 132 -1.26 1.89 -7.93
CA ARG A 132 -2.08 2.95 -8.53
C ARG A 132 -1.45 4.31 -8.32
N LEU A 133 -1.37 5.12 -9.38
CA LEU A 133 -0.95 6.52 -9.25
C LEU A 133 -2.10 7.35 -8.67
N SER A 134 -1.82 8.10 -7.61
CA SER A 134 -2.79 8.94 -6.91
C SER A 134 -2.36 10.40 -6.96
N ALA A 135 -3.31 11.33 -7.04
CA ALA A 135 -3.03 12.75 -6.95
C ALA A 135 -2.83 13.18 -5.49
N ASN A 136 -2.37 14.41 -5.26
CA ASN A 136 -2.15 14.93 -3.91
C ASN A 136 -3.42 15.04 -3.05
N ASP A 137 -4.61 15.11 -3.63
CA ASP A 137 -5.90 15.03 -2.93
C ASP A 137 -6.39 13.58 -2.75
N HIS A 138 -5.51 12.60 -2.96
CA HIS A 138 -5.76 11.15 -2.92
C HIS A 138 -6.72 10.60 -4.00
N SER A 139 -7.22 11.42 -4.93
CA SER A 139 -7.96 10.91 -6.08
C SER A 139 -7.08 10.04 -6.98
N THR A 140 -7.61 8.96 -7.53
CA THR A 140 -6.82 8.05 -8.36
C THR A 140 -6.70 8.61 -9.78
N TRP A 141 -5.49 8.75 -10.31
CA TRP A 141 -5.31 9.14 -11.70
C TRP A 141 -5.87 8.07 -12.63
N ALA A 142 -6.57 8.50 -13.68
CA ALA A 142 -7.26 7.62 -14.63
C ALA A 142 -7.12 8.13 -16.08
N VAL A 143 -7.30 7.22 -17.03
CA VAL A 143 -7.42 7.53 -18.46
C VAL A 143 -8.62 6.77 -19.01
N GLY A 144 -9.62 7.50 -19.49
CA GLY A 144 -10.82 6.89 -20.06
C GLY A 144 -11.64 6.12 -19.01
N GLY A 145 -11.63 6.57 -17.75
CA GLY A 145 -12.31 5.92 -16.64
C GLY A 145 -11.55 4.76 -16.01
N GLU A 146 -10.37 4.40 -16.50
CA GLU A 146 -9.55 3.31 -15.94
C GLU A 146 -8.38 3.87 -15.11
N PRO A 147 -8.14 3.39 -13.87
CA PRO A 147 -6.99 3.76 -13.08
C PRO A 147 -5.65 3.55 -13.79
N ILE A 148 -4.78 4.56 -13.73
CA ILE A 148 -3.38 4.40 -14.12
C ILE A 148 -2.71 3.52 -13.08
N SER A 149 -2.50 2.27 -13.47
CA SER A 149 -2.10 1.17 -12.59
C SER A 149 -1.28 0.14 -13.34
N ASP A 150 -0.55 -0.66 -12.60
CA ASP A 150 0.13 -1.86 -13.11
C ASP A 150 0.14 -2.94 -12.01
N SER A 151 0.39 -4.19 -12.40
CA SER A 151 0.39 -5.32 -11.47
C SER A 151 1.36 -6.40 -11.89
N THR A 152 1.92 -7.11 -10.91
CA THR A 152 2.78 -8.26 -11.12
C THR A 152 2.50 -9.35 -10.10
N ALA A 153 2.72 -10.61 -10.50
CA ALA A 153 2.58 -11.74 -9.59
C ALA A 153 3.78 -11.82 -8.65
N ILE A 154 3.51 -12.07 -7.37
CA ILE A 154 4.51 -12.35 -6.36
C ILE A 154 4.10 -13.59 -5.57
N THR A 155 5.07 -14.40 -5.13
CA THR A 155 4.78 -15.63 -4.37
C THR A 155 5.29 -15.49 -2.96
N GLY A 156 4.37 -15.34 -2.00
CA GLY A 156 4.71 -15.44 -0.59
C GLY A 156 4.81 -16.91 -0.16
N GLY A 157 5.51 -17.18 0.95
CA GLY A 157 5.73 -18.56 1.39
C GLY A 157 6.66 -19.40 0.51
N GLY A 158 7.64 -18.80 -0.18
CA GLY A 158 8.85 -19.53 -0.60
C GLY A 158 9.51 -20.22 0.61
N PRO A 159 10.35 -21.26 0.45
CA PRO A 159 10.79 -22.08 1.57
C PRO A 159 11.24 -21.16 2.69
N ALA A 160 10.58 -21.30 3.84
CA ALA A 160 11.25 -21.09 5.11
C ALA A 160 12.44 -22.06 5.09
N GLY A 161 13.53 -21.69 4.44
CA GLY A 161 14.77 -21.81 5.16
C GLY A 161 14.54 -20.96 6.41
N ASP A 162 14.86 -21.38 7.62
CA ASP A 162 16.15 -22.00 7.93
C ASP A 162 17.31 -21.49 7.04
N ALA A 163 17.16 -20.29 6.46
CA ALA A 163 18.23 -19.33 6.47
C ALA A 163 18.28 -18.91 7.93
N ALA A 164 19.12 -19.61 8.70
CA ALA A 164 19.94 -18.92 9.67
C ALA A 164 20.34 -17.62 8.99
N ALA A 165 19.74 -16.53 9.44
CA ALA A 165 19.99 -15.22 8.90
C ALA A 165 21.51 -15.11 8.78
N ALA A 166 22.02 -14.87 7.56
CA ALA A 166 23.26 -14.11 7.51
C ALA A 166 22.94 -12.89 8.39
N PRO A 167 23.67 -12.67 9.51
CA PRO A 167 23.18 -11.79 10.55
C PRO A 167 22.89 -10.46 9.88
N ALA A 168 21.60 -10.09 9.82
CA ALA A 168 21.24 -8.69 9.70
C ALA A 168 22.10 -7.98 10.74
N PRO A 169 22.73 -6.83 10.43
CA PRO A 169 23.58 -6.16 11.42
C PRO A 169 22.79 -6.11 12.72
N GLU A 170 23.37 -6.71 13.76
CA GLU A 170 22.67 -7.02 15.00
C GLU A 170 21.99 -5.73 15.46
N ALA A 171 20.69 -5.81 15.76
CA ALA A 171 20.01 -4.66 16.31
C ALA A 171 20.71 -4.32 17.64
N ASP A 172 21.11 -3.06 17.79
CA ASP A 172 21.78 -2.58 18.99
C ASP A 172 20.87 -2.74 20.22
N THR A 173 19.55 -2.61 20.01
CA THR A 173 18.52 -2.86 21.00
C THR A 173 17.48 -3.85 20.48
N THR A 174 17.28 -4.96 21.20
CA THR A 174 16.23 -5.95 20.92
C THR A 174 15.27 -6.11 22.08
N LEU A 175 13.98 -6.20 21.79
CA LEU A 175 12.93 -6.44 22.78
C LEU A 175 11.93 -7.48 22.27
N GLU A 176 11.51 -8.40 23.15
CA GLU A 176 10.38 -9.30 22.92
C GLU A 176 9.27 -8.99 23.91
N ILE A 177 8.04 -8.82 23.41
CA ILE A 177 6.85 -8.54 24.19
C ILE A 177 5.78 -9.57 23.85
N THR A 178 5.08 -10.08 24.85
CA THR A 178 3.89 -10.92 24.71
C THR A 178 2.71 -10.23 25.36
N LEU A 179 1.61 -10.09 24.63
CA LEU A 179 0.29 -9.76 25.11
C LEU A 179 -0.54 -11.04 25.12
N ASP A 180 -0.99 -11.49 26.29
CA ASP A 180 -1.79 -12.72 26.43
C ASP A 180 -2.87 -12.49 27.48
N ASP A 181 -4.14 -12.69 27.11
CA ASP A 181 -5.32 -12.44 27.98
C ASP A 181 -5.28 -11.03 28.62
N GLY A 182 -4.83 -10.03 27.87
CA GLY A 182 -4.68 -8.63 28.32
C GLY A 182 -3.49 -8.37 29.26
N ALA A 183 -2.68 -9.38 29.59
CA ALA A 183 -1.44 -9.22 30.36
C ALA A 183 -0.23 -9.04 29.43
N VAL A 184 0.62 -8.06 29.76
CA VAL A 184 1.86 -7.77 29.01
C VAL A 184 3.06 -8.38 29.73
N SER A 185 3.91 -9.10 29.00
CA SER A 185 5.16 -9.67 29.48
C SER A 185 6.32 -9.31 28.53
N PRO A 186 7.44 -8.74 29.03
CA PRO A 186 7.65 -8.29 30.41
C PRO A 186 6.65 -7.17 30.81
N GLU A 187 6.51 -6.90 32.11
CA GLU A 187 5.63 -5.82 32.57
C GLU A 187 6.00 -4.50 31.87
N PRO A 188 5.01 -3.65 31.50
CA PRO A 188 5.26 -2.42 30.79
C PRO A 188 6.25 -1.53 31.54
N GLY A 189 7.43 -1.38 30.95
CA GLY A 189 8.54 -0.64 31.52
C GLY A 189 9.23 0.22 30.47
N ARG A 190 10.32 0.85 30.88
CA ARG A 190 11.15 1.68 30.00
C ARG A 190 12.32 0.88 29.47
N VAL A 191 12.47 0.88 28.15
CA VAL A 191 13.65 0.41 27.44
C VAL A 191 14.46 1.61 26.97
N GLU A 192 15.77 1.58 27.15
CA GLU A 192 16.67 2.64 26.68
C GLU A 192 17.30 2.23 25.35
N ALA A 193 17.37 3.16 24.41
CA ALA A 193 18.11 3.04 23.15
C ALA A 193 18.97 4.29 22.96
N ALA A 194 20.15 4.15 22.38
CA ALA A 194 20.97 5.31 22.03
C ALA A 194 20.48 5.95 20.72
N LEU A 195 20.71 7.25 20.57
CA LEU A 195 20.47 7.93 19.29
C LEU A 195 21.30 7.27 18.17
N GLY A 196 20.61 6.80 17.13
CA GLY A 196 21.19 6.07 16.00
C GLY A 196 21.16 4.56 16.14
N ASP A 197 20.73 4.00 17.27
CA ASP A 197 20.58 2.55 17.45
C ASP A 197 19.58 1.97 16.46
N ARG A 198 19.89 0.80 15.91
CA ARG A 198 18.89 -0.03 15.25
C ARG A 198 18.10 -0.79 16.31
N VAL A 199 16.83 -0.46 16.46
CA VAL A 199 15.92 -1.08 17.42
C VAL A 199 15.06 -2.12 16.70
N ARG A 200 14.98 -3.33 17.25
CA ARG A 200 14.04 -4.39 16.82
C ARG A 200 13.15 -4.81 17.98
N ILE A 201 11.84 -4.73 17.78
CA ILE A 201 10.84 -5.16 18.76
C ILE A 201 9.96 -6.24 18.15
N THR A 202 9.89 -7.40 18.79
CA THR A 202 8.98 -8.48 18.41
C THR A 202 7.81 -8.51 19.39
N VAL A 203 6.58 -8.35 18.89
CA VAL A 203 5.36 -8.45 19.70
C VAL A 203 4.58 -9.71 19.31
N ARG A 204 4.18 -10.50 20.30
CA ARG A 204 3.27 -11.64 20.15
C ARG A 204 1.95 -11.31 20.83
N SER A 205 0.84 -11.74 20.25
CA SER A 205 -0.50 -11.57 20.82
C SER A 205 -1.34 -12.83 20.66
N ASP A 206 -2.21 -13.10 21.64
CA ASP A 206 -3.28 -14.11 21.58
C ASP A 206 -4.58 -13.57 20.94
N THR A 207 -4.61 -12.28 20.61
CA THR A 207 -5.66 -11.60 19.86
C THR A 207 -5.12 -10.91 18.61
N THR A 208 -5.99 -10.66 17.64
CA THR A 208 -5.64 -9.83 16.48
C THR A 208 -5.78 -8.36 16.83
N GLU A 209 -4.67 -7.62 16.80
CA GLU A 209 -4.61 -6.19 17.13
C GLU A 209 -3.54 -5.49 16.27
N THR A 210 -3.55 -4.16 16.28
CA THR A 210 -2.56 -3.28 15.69
C THR A 210 -1.67 -2.74 16.80
N VAL A 211 -0.38 -3.02 16.73
CA VAL A 211 0.61 -2.37 17.60
C VAL A 211 1.11 -1.10 16.95
N HIS A 212 1.14 -0.01 17.72
CA HIS A 212 1.50 1.31 17.24
C HIS A 212 2.63 1.90 18.09
N LEU A 213 3.74 2.23 17.45
CA LEU A 213 4.84 2.99 18.04
C LEU A 213 4.67 4.48 17.74
N HIS A 214 4.28 5.22 18.77
CA HIS A 214 4.11 6.67 18.71
C HIS A 214 5.43 7.38 18.39
N GLY A 215 5.37 8.45 17.61
CA GLY A 215 6.52 9.29 17.24
C GLY A 215 7.39 8.78 16.10
N TYR A 216 7.31 7.47 15.78
CA TYR A 216 7.87 6.90 14.55
C TYR A 216 6.78 6.57 13.51
N ASP A 217 5.50 6.72 13.87
CA ASP A 217 4.33 6.41 13.04
C ASP A 217 4.39 5.00 12.43
N ILE A 218 4.82 4.02 13.25
CA ILE A 218 4.94 2.61 12.85
C ILE A 218 3.78 1.82 13.43
N GLU A 219 2.92 1.32 12.55
CA GLU A 219 1.81 0.44 12.88
C GLU A 219 2.05 -0.96 12.29
N ARG A 220 1.82 -2.01 13.08
CA ARG A 220 1.94 -3.40 12.62
C ARG A 220 0.79 -4.24 13.17
N SER A 221 0.20 -5.07 12.33
CA SER A 221 -0.77 -6.07 12.79
C SER A 221 -0.05 -7.22 13.49
N VAL A 222 -0.57 -7.64 14.63
CA VAL A 222 -0.20 -8.86 15.36
C VAL A 222 -1.42 -9.76 15.43
N ALA A 223 -1.23 -11.08 15.35
CA ALA A 223 -2.32 -12.06 15.48
C ALA A 223 -1.79 -13.38 16.10
N PRO A 224 -2.69 -14.28 16.55
CA PRO A 224 -2.29 -15.59 17.06
C PRO A 224 -1.42 -16.37 16.08
N GLY A 225 -0.20 -16.73 16.51
CA GLY A 225 0.77 -17.43 15.67
C GLY A 225 1.47 -16.54 14.62
N GLN A 226 1.15 -15.25 14.54
CA GLN A 226 1.76 -14.28 13.63
C GLN A 226 2.28 -13.05 14.42
N PRO A 227 3.55 -13.07 14.87
CA PRO A 227 4.15 -11.95 15.59
C PRO A 227 4.31 -10.70 14.71
N ALA A 228 4.14 -9.53 15.31
CA ALA A 228 4.54 -8.26 14.73
C ALA A 228 6.02 -8.01 14.99
N VAL A 229 6.76 -7.56 13.97
CA VAL A 229 8.15 -7.13 14.12
C VAL A 229 8.25 -5.65 13.70
N LEU A 230 8.65 -4.81 14.65
CA LEU A 230 8.95 -3.40 14.42
C LEU A 230 10.47 -3.26 14.33
N GLU A 231 10.96 -2.68 13.24
CA GLU A 231 12.36 -2.32 13.07
C GLU A 231 12.46 -0.84 12.71
N PHE A 232 13.28 -0.09 13.45
CA PHE A 232 13.53 1.31 13.18
C PHE A 232 14.93 1.71 13.62
N THR A 233 15.41 2.84 13.10
CA THR A 233 16.63 3.50 13.61
C THR A 233 16.19 4.61 14.56
N ALA A 234 16.77 4.67 15.75
CA ALA A 234 16.42 5.61 16.79
C ALA A 234 16.97 7.03 16.49
N GLU A 235 16.43 7.69 15.47
CA GLU A 235 16.94 8.99 14.97
C GLU A 235 16.37 10.21 15.72
N THR A 236 15.33 10.02 16.53
CA THR A 236 14.71 11.08 17.31
C THR A 236 14.85 10.79 18.80
N SER A 237 15.50 11.68 19.54
CA SER A 237 15.56 11.60 21.01
C SER A 237 14.19 11.89 21.63
N GLY A 238 13.79 11.14 22.65
CA GLY A 238 12.48 11.30 23.27
C GLY A 238 12.03 10.07 24.04
N LEU A 239 10.83 10.14 24.60
CA LEU A 239 10.13 8.99 25.18
C LEU A 239 8.96 8.63 24.27
N PHE A 240 8.95 7.42 23.74
CA PHE A 240 7.98 6.94 22.77
C PHE A 240 7.21 5.77 23.36
N GLU A 241 5.91 5.71 23.13
CA GLU A 241 5.06 4.64 23.66
C GLU A 241 4.78 3.63 22.55
N LEU A 242 4.92 2.35 22.88
CA LEU A 242 4.43 1.25 22.06
C LEU A 242 3.16 0.73 22.72
N GLU A 243 2.04 0.77 22.00
CA GLU A 243 0.74 0.33 22.49
C GLU A 243 0.10 -0.68 21.54
N ALA A 244 -0.80 -1.50 22.07
CA ALA A 244 -1.80 -2.19 21.26
C ALA A 244 -3.03 -1.28 21.14
N HIS A 245 -3.32 -0.83 19.92
CA HIS A 245 -4.17 0.32 19.64
C HIS A 245 -5.65 0.06 19.93
N GLU A 246 -6.17 -1.12 19.56
CA GLU A 246 -7.57 -1.48 19.77
C GLU A 246 -7.90 -1.66 21.25
N SER A 247 -6.98 -2.27 22.03
CA SER A 247 -7.15 -2.45 23.47
C SER A 247 -6.71 -1.24 24.30
N GLY A 248 -5.93 -0.32 23.71
CA GLY A 248 -5.29 0.79 24.42
C GLY A 248 -4.23 0.33 25.42
N THR A 249 -3.71 -0.89 25.24
CA THR A 249 -2.79 -1.52 26.18
C THR A 249 -1.37 -1.02 25.95
N LEU A 250 -0.79 -0.33 26.93
CA LEU A 250 0.62 0.05 26.89
C LEU A 250 1.50 -1.19 26.97
N LEU A 251 2.34 -1.40 25.96
CA LEU A 251 3.26 -2.53 25.90
C LEU A 251 4.62 -2.19 26.51
N THR A 252 5.18 -1.03 26.15
CA THR A 252 6.44 -0.51 26.70
C THR A 252 6.62 0.97 26.36
N GLN A 253 7.63 1.61 26.96
CA GLN A 253 8.12 2.92 26.54
C GLN A 253 9.58 2.83 26.11
N ILE A 254 9.94 3.52 25.03
CA ILE A 254 11.29 3.56 24.48
C ILE A 254 11.86 4.95 24.74
N ALA A 255 12.91 5.03 25.55
CA ALA A 255 13.66 6.25 25.81
C ALA A 255 14.90 6.30 24.92
N VAL A 256 14.88 7.20 23.92
CA VAL A 256 16.01 7.44 23.03
C VAL A 256 16.83 8.62 23.55
N ARG A 257 18.12 8.38 23.86
CA ARG A 257 19.01 9.38 24.47
C ARG A 257 20.47 9.32 24.01
#